data_AF-A0A5C7VKD6-F1
#
_entry.id   AF-A0A5C7VKD6-F1
#
_cell.length_a   1.000
_cell.length_b   1.000
_cell.length_c   1.000
_cell.angle_alpha   90.00
_cell.angle_beta   90.00
_cell.angle_gamma   90.00
#
_symmetry.space_group_name_H-M   'P 1'
#
loop_
_entity.id
_entity.type
_entity.pdbx_description
1 polymer ?
#
loop_
_entity_poly.entity_id
_entity_poly.type
_entity_poly.pdbx_seq_one_letter_code
_entity_poly.pdbx_strand_id
1 'polypeptide(L)'
;MRVRRCAIVYLEPRERLGFDLDGLLAGGDGTVRRQQWLAHAPHLDAPVPIDAPARECLGQLSATLWVDAACLAGWPEGVLDWLLARGLALAEAKGQSAIADTRLREDYWWGPAAMFHRAGRWSGEDAAAATDAAGLATATGLRQHLGPPPPAVAERCSEEGRLRLPRGQASDFDDLLGRRTTCRNFDPARALPILLLARMLERAFSAQAQWRLDTDTVFLKKGSPSGGGLHPIEAHLLVQRVEGLAPGAYHYHPLDHALEPLPAPAMPIPELARVAVAGQHWFAGAQVLVVLAARFGRCFWKYRQHPKAYRAVTMDAGHLSQTLYLAATDLGLGAFVTCAINEVDIERELALDPLGEAALAVCGFGWRADAMHNAEFDPAGRTWATPMA
;
A
#
# COMPACT_ATOMS: atom_id res chain seq x y z
N MET A 1 -39.18 1.64 -4.12
CA MET A 1 -37.74 1.50 -4.48
C MET A 1 -37.15 0.41 -3.61
N ARG A 2 -36.29 -0.46 -4.12
CA ARG A 2 -35.63 -1.48 -3.30
C ARG A 2 -34.30 -0.97 -2.75
N VAL A 3 -34.09 -1.18 -1.46
CA VAL A 3 -32.91 -0.71 -0.71
C VAL A 3 -32.30 -1.81 0.15
N ARG A 4 -31.02 -1.67 0.45
CA ARG A 4 -30.29 -2.44 1.46
C ARG A 4 -29.19 -1.56 2.05
N ARG A 5 -28.57 -1.94 3.15
CA ARG A 5 -27.35 -1.26 3.60
C ARG A 5 -26.11 -1.78 2.89
N CYS A 6 -25.03 -1.00 2.91
CA CYS A 6 -23.72 -1.48 2.51
C CYS A 6 -23.29 -2.72 3.31
N ALA A 7 -22.42 -3.54 2.71
CA ALA A 7 -22.03 -4.85 3.22
C ALA A 7 -21.39 -4.74 4.60
N ILE A 8 -20.44 -3.81 4.71
CA ILE A 8 -19.58 -3.62 5.86
C ILE A 8 -19.73 -2.17 6.31
N VAL A 9 -20.14 -1.98 7.55
CA VAL A 9 -20.17 -0.69 8.22
C VAL A 9 -19.73 -0.86 9.67
N TYR A 10 -18.79 -0.01 10.12
CA TYR A 10 -18.38 0.10 11.53
C TYR A 10 -18.83 1.44 12.10
N LEU A 11 -19.33 1.42 13.34
CA LEU A 11 -19.77 2.59 14.05
C LEU A 11 -18.76 2.89 15.17
N GLU A 12 -18.16 4.07 15.11
CA GLU A 12 -17.16 4.53 16.07
C GLU A 12 -17.75 5.70 16.88
N PRO A 13 -17.87 5.58 18.21
CA PRO A 13 -18.10 6.73 19.06
C PRO A 13 -16.78 7.50 19.22
N ARG A 14 -16.77 8.78 18.84
CA ARG A 14 -15.59 9.63 18.92
C ARG A 14 -15.89 10.90 19.72
N GLU A 15 -15.00 11.22 20.66
CA GLU A 15 -15.01 12.52 21.32
C GLU A 15 -14.29 13.55 20.44
N ARG A 16 -14.95 14.66 20.13
CA ARG A 16 -14.33 15.82 19.51
C ARG A 16 -14.24 16.95 20.52
N LEU A 17 -13.04 17.54 20.61
CA LEU A 17 -12.82 18.80 21.30
C LEU A 17 -13.21 19.93 20.35
N GLY A 18 -14.10 20.79 20.80
CA GLY A 18 -14.43 22.06 20.16
C GLY A 18 -14.06 23.20 21.08
N PHE A 19 -13.93 24.39 20.48
CA PHE A 19 -13.78 25.63 21.23
C PHE A 19 -15.11 26.36 21.27
N ASP A 20 -15.53 26.77 22.46
CA ASP A 20 -16.73 27.56 22.71
C ASP A 20 -16.34 28.90 23.32
N LEU A 21 -16.46 29.93 22.50
CA LEU A 21 -16.10 31.30 22.87
C LEU A 21 -17.00 31.82 24.00
N ASP A 22 -18.30 31.47 23.99
CA ASP A 22 -19.24 31.94 25.01
C ASP A 22 -18.92 31.30 26.37
N GLY A 23 -18.56 30.01 26.37
CA GLY A 23 -18.07 29.31 27.55
C GLY A 23 -16.77 29.90 28.11
N LEU A 24 -15.84 30.36 27.25
CA LEU A 24 -14.64 31.07 27.68
C LEU A 24 -14.97 32.45 28.27
N LEU A 25 -15.83 33.22 27.60
CA LEU A 25 -16.23 34.57 28.05
C LEU A 25 -17.05 34.53 29.34
N ALA A 26 -17.70 33.40 29.64
CA ALA A 26 -18.35 33.13 30.92
C ALA A 26 -17.39 32.67 32.05
N GLY A 27 -16.08 32.63 31.79
CA GLY A 27 -15.05 32.27 32.78
C GLY A 27 -14.65 30.78 32.80
N GLY A 28 -15.10 29.99 31.82
CA GLY A 28 -14.64 28.61 31.60
C GLY A 28 -13.31 28.53 30.85
N ASP A 29 -12.88 27.31 30.49
CA ASP A 29 -11.66 27.06 29.70
C ASP A 29 -11.89 27.09 28.18
N GLY A 30 -13.11 27.42 27.75
CA GLY A 30 -13.54 27.44 26.36
C GLY A 30 -13.54 26.06 25.68
N THR A 31 -13.33 24.97 26.40
CA THR A 31 -13.22 23.63 25.82
C THR A 31 -14.53 22.86 25.95
N VAL A 32 -15.13 22.49 24.82
CA VAL A 32 -16.36 21.69 24.80
C VAL A 32 -16.09 20.32 24.20
N ARG A 33 -16.40 19.28 24.96
CA ARG A 33 -16.34 17.89 24.51
C ARG A 33 -17.69 17.52 23.91
N ARG A 34 -17.69 17.14 22.63
CA ARG A 34 -18.87 16.65 21.94
C ARG A 34 -18.66 15.21 21.53
N GLN A 35 -19.55 14.34 21.97
CA GLN A 35 -19.61 12.95 21.52
C GLN A 35 -20.30 12.90 20.15
N GLN A 36 -19.68 12.22 19.19
CA GLN A 36 -20.20 12.05 17.84
C GLN A 36 -20.04 10.60 17.40
N TRP A 37 -21.06 10.05 16.75
CA TRP A 37 -20.96 8.75 16.08
C TRP A 37 -20.48 8.94 14.64
N LEU A 38 -19.55 8.08 14.23
CA LEU A 38 -19.02 8.02 12.87
C LEU A 38 -19.33 6.65 12.26
N ALA A 39 -19.85 6.63 11.04
CA ALA A 39 -20.01 5.44 10.23
C ALA A 39 -18.85 5.31 9.24
N HIS A 40 -18.15 4.20 9.29
CA HIS A 40 -17.05 3.85 8.41
C HIS A 40 -17.50 2.71 7.50
N ALA A 41 -17.20 2.78 6.21
CA ALA A 41 -17.43 1.68 5.28
C ALA A 41 -16.30 1.64 4.23
N PRO A 42 -15.90 0.45 3.72
CA PRO A 42 -14.73 0.35 2.85
C PRO A 42 -14.88 1.13 1.54
N HIS A 43 -16.09 1.31 1.02
CA HIS A 43 -16.29 2.06 -0.23
C HIS A 43 -16.33 3.58 -0.03
N LEU A 44 -16.22 4.08 1.20
CA LEU A 44 -16.20 5.52 1.50
C LEU A 44 -14.77 6.02 1.67
N ASP A 45 -14.48 7.23 1.20
CA ASP A 45 -13.14 7.85 1.34
C ASP A 45 -12.89 8.42 2.74
N ALA A 46 -13.96 8.73 3.48
CA ALA A 46 -13.89 9.25 4.83
C ALA A 46 -15.08 8.76 5.67
N PRO A 47 -14.93 8.69 7.00
CA PRO A 47 -16.04 8.39 7.89
C PRO A 47 -17.11 9.48 7.85
N VAL A 48 -18.37 9.05 7.99
CA VAL A 48 -19.54 9.92 7.92
C VAL A 48 -20.15 10.10 9.30
N PRO A 49 -20.28 11.33 9.82
CA PRO A 49 -21.07 11.58 11.02
C PRO A 49 -22.49 11.10 10.90
N ILE A 50 -22.96 10.31 11.88
CA ILE A 50 -24.29 9.69 11.87
C ILE A 50 -25.02 10.01 13.18
N ASP A 51 -26.29 10.41 13.09
CA ASP A 51 -27.13 10.66 14.26
C ASP A 51 -27.85 9.38 14.74
N ALA A 52 -28.56 9.47 15.86
CA ALA A 52 -29.24 8.31 16.43
C ALA A 52 -30.32 7.73 15.49
N PRO A 53 -31.26 8.51 14.92
CA PRO A 53 -32.25 7.96 13.98
C PRO A 53 -31.63 7.26 12.77
N ALA A 54 -30.62 7.86 12.12
CA ALA A 54 -29.97 7.26 10.97
C ALA A 54 -29.18 6.00 11.35
N ARG A 55 -28.51 5.99 12.50
CA ARG A 55 -27.78 4.82 13.01
C ARG A 55 -28.70 3.63 13.25
N GLU A 56 -29.82 3.84 13.94
CA GLU A 56 -30.77 2.76 14.23
C GLU A 56 -31.50 2.28 12.97
N CYS A 57 -31.87 3.20 12.07
CA CYS A 57 -32.44 2.85 10.76
C CYS A 57 -31.46 2.00 9.93
N LEU A 58 -30.19 2.41 9.87
CA LEU A 58 -29.13 1.66 9.20
C LEU A 58 -28.96 0.25 9.80
N GLY A 59 -29.06 0.12 11.13
CA GLY A 59 -28.97 -1.16 11.84
C GLY A 59 -30.10 -2.14 11.50
N GLN A 60 -31.29 -1.63 11.14
CA GLN A 60 -32.44 -2.45 10.75
C GLN A 60 -32.43 -2.87 9.28
N LEU A 61 -31.69 -2.15 8.42
CA LEU A 61 -31.54 -2.50 7.01
C LEU A 61 -30.75 -3.80 6.84
N SER A 62 -31.25 -4.68 5.97
CA SER A 62 -30.52 -5.90 5.62
C SER A 62 -29.23 -5.57 4.88
N ALA A 63 -28.15 -6.29 5.19
CA ALA A 63 -26.90 -6.24 4.42
C ALA A 63 -26.98 -7.03 3.11
N THR A 64 -27.96 -7.93 2.99
CA THR A 64 -27.98 -8.96 1.94
C THR A 64 -29.23 -8.85 1.09
N LEU A 65 -30.39 -8.74 1.74
CA LEU A 65 -31.68 -8.74 1.06
C LEU A 65 -32.05 -7.32 0.62
N TRP A 66 -32.48 -7.19 -0.62
CA TRP A 66 -33.14 -5.99 -1.11
C TRP A 66 -34.57 -5.95 -0.55
N VAL A 67 -34.88 -4.94 0.25
CA VAL A 67 -36.20 -4.73 0.85
C VAL A 67 -36.90 -3.53 0.22
N ASP A 68 -38.23 -3.50 0.22
CA ASP A 68 -38.95 -2.31 -0.22
C ASP A 68 -38.72 -1.16 0.78
N ALA A 69 -38.39 0.03 0.28
CA ALA A 69 -38.23 1.25 1.08
C ALA A 69 -39.48 1.57 1.92
N ALA A 70 -40.68 1.14 1.50
CA ALA A 70 -41.91 1.30 2.27
C ALA A 70 -41.86 0.60 3.64
N CYS A 71 -41.03 -0.45 3.81
CA CYS A 71 -40.82 -1.10 5.10
C CYS A 71 -40.11 -0.18 6.13
N LEU A 72 -39.57 0.95 5.70
CA LEU A 72 -38.90 1.95 6.55
C LEU A 72 -39.79 3.15 6.87
N ALA A 73 -41.07 3.12 6.53
CA ALA A 73 -42.01 4.22 6.76
C ALA A 73 -42.18 4.60 8.25
N GLY A 74 -41.73 3.76 9.18
CA GLY A 74 -41.71 4.07 10.63
C GLY A 74 -40.57 4.99 11.08
N TRP A 75 -39.61 5.30 10.21
CA TRP A 75 -38.49 6.20 10.52
C TRP A 75 -38.81 7.66 10.17
N PRO A 76 -38.16 8.64 10.82
CA PRO A 76 -38.34 10.06 10.49
C PRO A 76 -38.10 10.35 9.01
N GLU A 77 -38.86 11.30 8.48
CA GLU A 77 -38.76 11.72 7.08
C GLU A 77 -37.32 12.16 6.74
N GLY A 78 -36.84 11.76 5.55
CA GLY A 78 -35.50 12.10 5.06
C GLY A 78 -34.34 11.24 5.58
N VAL A 79 -34.54 10.38 6.58
CA VAL A 79 -33.46 9.50 7.11
C VAL A 79 -32.92 8.55 6.04
N LEU A 80 -33.81 7.91 5.27
CA LEU A 80 -33.40 7.00 4.19
C LEU A 80 -32.66 7.74 3.08
N ASP A 81 -33.17 8.90 2.66
CA ASP A 81 -32.55 9.73 1.62
C ASP A 81 -31.16 10.20 2.06
N TRP A 82 -31.00 10.55 3.34
CA TRP A 82 -29.72 10.89 3.93
C TRP A 82 -28.73 9.72 3.89
N LEU A 83 -29.18 8.50 4.24
CA LEU A 83 -28.36 7.28 4.21
C LEU A 83 -27.94 6.91 2.79
N LEU A 84 -28.85 7.05 1.82
CA LEU A 84 -28.59 6.81 0.39
C LEU A 84 -27.59 7.82 -0.17
N ALA A 85 -27.78 9.11 0.13
CA ALA A 85 -26.90 10.19 -0.33
C ALA A 85 -25.45 10.03 0.18
N ARG A 86 -25.26 9.36 1.33
CA ARG A 86 -23.95 9.07 1.93
C ARG A 86 -23.42 7.67 1.64
N GLY A 87 -24.14 6.89 0.82
CA GLY A 87 -23.74 5.54 0.46
C GLY A 87 -23.74 4.53 1.62
N LEU A 88 -24.39 4.83 2.74
CA LEU A 88 -24.56 3.91 3.87
C LEU A 88 -25.72 2.95 3.61
N ALA A 89 -26.78 3.45 2.97
CA ALA A 89 -27.78 2.66 2.28
C ALA A 89 -27.53 2.71 0.77
N LEU A 90 -27.98 1.68 0.05
CA LEU A 90 -27.81 1.50 -1.38
C LEU A 90 -29.18 1.23 -2.01
N ALA A 91 -29.36 1.72 -3.24
CA ALA A 91 -30.50 1.40 -4.08
C ALA A 91 -30.06 0.44 -5.20
N GLU A 92 -30.95 -0.46 -5.63
CA GLU A 92 -30.63 -1.60 -6.50
C GLU A 92 -29.98 -1.25 -7.85
N ALA A 93 -30.27 -0.06 -8.36
CA ALA A 93 -29.61 0.47 -9.54
C ALA A 93 -29.36 1.95 -9.31
N LYS A 94 -28.17 2.32 -8.84
CA LYS A 94 -27.53 3.65 -8.99
C LYS A 94 -26.30 3.79 -8.05
N GLY A 95 -25.24 4.41 -8.59
CA GLY A 95 -24.22 5.11 -7.81
C GLY A 95 -22.89 4.38 -7.62
N GLN A 96 -21.82 5.17 -7.53
CA GLN A 96 -20.44 4.70 -7.33
C GLN A 96 -20.32 3.80 -6.08
N SER A 97 -21.02 4.15 -4.99
CA SER A 97 -21.03 3.36 -3.75
C SER A 97 -21.63 1.97 -3.92
N ALA A 98 -22.65 1.82 -4.77
CA ALA A 98 -23.26 0.50 -5.03
C ALA A 98 -22.33 -0.40 -5.87
N ILE A 99 -21.60 0.20 -6.82
CA ILE A 99 -20.59 -0.51 -7.63
C ILE A 99 -19.45 -1.00 -6.73
N ALA A 100 -18.92 -0.11 -5.88
CA ALA A 100 -17.85 -0.46 -4.94
C ALA A 100 -18.29 -1.49 -3.89
N ASP A 101 -19.52 -1.39 -3.36
CA ASP A 101 -20.10 -2.42 -2.46
C ASP A 101 -20.25 -3.78 -3.16
N THR A 102 -20.60 -3.77 -4.44
CA THR A 102 -20.72 -5.01 -5.23
C THR A 102 -19.34 -5.66 -5.41
N ARG A 103 -18.33 -4.89 -5.81
CA ARG A 103 -16.93 -5.36 -5.92
C ARG A 103 -16.40 -5.96 -4.62
N LEU A 104 -16.61 -5.26 -3.50
CA LEU A 104 -16.24 -5.73 -2.16
C LEU A 104 -16.79 -7.13 -1.85
N ARG A 105 -18.02 -7.41 -2.28
CA ARG A 105 -18.70 -8.70 -2.09
C ARG A 105 -18.19 -9.77 -3.06
N GLU A 106 -17.99 -9.41 -4.31
CA GLU A 106 -17.50 -10.31 -5.38
C GLU A 106 -16.07 -10.77 -5.12
N ASP A 107 -15.23 -9.90 -4.55
CA ASP A 107 -13.85 -10.23 -4.18
C ASP A 107 -13.72 -10.90 -2.80
N TYR A 108 -14.83 -11.21 -2.13
CA TYR A 108 -14.86 -11.97 -0.87
C TYR A 108 -14.01 -11.37 0.27
N TRP A 109 -14.02 -10.04 0.39
CA TRP A 109 -13.28 -9.35 1.45
C TRP A 109 -13.70 -9.78 2.85
N TRP A 110 -12.71 -9.91 3.74
CA TRP A 110 -12.96 -9.93 5.18
C TRP A 110 -13.10 -8.50 5.68
N GLY A 111 -14.23 -8.16 6.33
CA GLY A 111 -14.59 -6.79 6.70
C GLY A 111 -13.50 -5.98 7.41
N PRO A 112 -12.87 -6.49 8.48
CA PRO A 112 -11.78 -5.78 9.15
C PRO A 112 -10.57 -5.50 8.25
N ALA A 113 -10.23 -6.41 7.33
CA ALA A 113 -9.14 -6.16 6.39
C ALA A 113 -9.51 -5.10 5.35
N ALA A 114 -10.74 -5.11 4.83
CA ALA A 114 -11.20 -4.07 3.91
C ALA A 114 -11.20 -2.68 4.57
N MET A 115 -11.66 -2.61 5.82
CA MET A 115 -11.63 -1.39 6.62
C MET A 115 -10.20 -0.91 6.88
N PHE A 116 -9.30 -1.81 7.30
CA PHE A 116 -7.89 -1.49 7.52
C PHE A 116 -7.23 -1.00 6.24
N HIS A 117 -7.43 -1.71 5.13
CA HIS A 117 -6.88 -1.35 3.83
C HIS A 117 -7.33 0.05 3.41
N ARG A 118 -8.64 0.34 3.47
CA ARG A 118 -9.18 1.63 3.02
C ARG A 118 -8.83 2.78 3.95
N ALA A 119 -8.79 2.56 5.26
CA ALA A 119 -8.43 3.60 6.22
C ALA A 119 -6.93 3.90 6.24
N GLY A 120 -6.07 3.00 5.75
CA GLY A 120 -4.62 3.13 5.80
C GLY A 120 -4.00 3.89 4.62
N ARG A 121 -4.79 4.29 3.63
CA ARG A 121 -4.30 4.88 2.38
C ARG A 121 -4.07 6.37 2.49
N TRP A 122 -3.01 6.85 1.85
CA TRP A 122 -2.65 8.25 1.80
C TRP A 122 -3.01 8.92 0.47
N SER A 123 -3.22 10.23 0.53
CA SER A 123 -3.41 11.09 -0.64
C SER A 123 -2.72 12.42 -0.42
N GLY A 124 -1.86 12.80 -1.38
CA GLY A 124 -1.17 14.09 -1.35
C GLY A 124 -0.20 14.28 -0.18
N GLU A 125 0.20 13.21 0.51
CA GLU A 125 1.12 13.28 1.65
C GLU A 125 2.56 13.52 1.17
N ASP A 126 3.28 14.35 1.92
CA ASP A 126 4.73 14.52 1.80
C ASP A 126 5.41 14.09 3.11
N ALA A 127 5.62 12.78 3.22
CA ALA A 127 6.18 12.15 4.41
C ALA A 127 7.63 12.58 4.66
N ALA A 128 8.39 12.89 3.60
CA ALA A 128 9.76 13.38 3.74
C ALA A 128 9.77 14.78 4.37
N ALA A 129 8.98 15.72 3.82
CA ALA A 129 8.88 17.07 4.36
C ALA A 129 8.32 17.07 5.80
N ALA A 130 7.33 16.24 6.09
CA ALA A 130 6.77 16.10 7.45
C ALA A 130 7.83 15.59 8.45
N THR A 131 8.64 14.60 8.04
CA THR A 131 9.73 14.05 8.86
C THR A 131 10.82 15.07 9.12
N ASP A 132 11.20 15.85 8.09
CA ASP A 132 12.19 16.93 8.20
C ASP A 132 11.71 18.04 9.13
N ALA A 133 10.46 18.51 8.95
CA ALA A 133 9.86 19.56 9.76
C ALA A 133 9.73 19.16 11.24
N ALA A 134 9.50 17.87 11.52
CA ALA A 134 9.46 17.32 12.87
C ALA A 134 10.86 17.09 13.48
N GLY A 135 11.95 17.32 12.74
CA GLY A 135 13.31 17.04 13.20
C GLY A 135 13.61 15.55 13.35
N LEU A 136 12.89 14.68 12.63
CA LEU A 136 12.95 13.21 12.77
C LEU A 136 13.73 12.53 11.64
N ALA A 137 14.36 13.30 10.74
CA ALA A 137 15.08 12.77 9.59
C ALA A 137 16.39 12.03 9.92
N THR A 138 16.94 12.25 11.11
CA THR A 138 18.20 11.65 11.56
C THR A 138 18.01 10.78 12.80
N ALA A 139 18.87 9.79 13.00
CA ALA A 139 18.85 8.96 14.22
C ALA A 139 19.00 9.80 15.51
N THR A 140 19.82 10.85 15.45
CA THR A 140 19.98 11.81 16.56
C THR A 140 18.67 12.56 16.82
N GLY A 141 18.03 13.08 15.77
CA GLY A 141 16.75 13.78 15.85
C GLY A 141 15.63 12.89 16.39
N LEU A 142 15.52 11.65 15.89
CA LEU A 142 14.61 10.63 16.41
C LEU A 142 14.82 10.40 17.91
N ARG A 143 16.07 10.21 18.35
CA ARG A 143 16.38 9.98 19.76
C ARG A 143 16.04 11.20 20.63
N GLN A 144 16.28 12.41 20.14
CA GLN A 144 16.00 13.64 20.88
C GLN A 144 14.50 13.86 21.09
N HIS A 145 13.67 13.60 20.07
CA HIS A 145 12.24 13.88 20.12
C HIS A 145 11.39 12.70 20.63
N LEU A 146 11.80 11.47 20.35
CA LEU A 146 11.03 10.24 20.68
C LEU A 146 11.65 9.43 21.82
N GLY A 147 12.83 9.81 22.30
CA GLY A 147 13.58 9.04 23.29
C GLY A 147 14.36 7.86 22.68
N PRO A 148 15.03 7.05 23.51
CA PRO A 148 15.77 5.88 23.04
C PRO A 148 14.81 4.81 22.47
N PRO A 149 15.17 4.13 21.37
CA PRO A 149 14.36 3.02 20.87
C PRO A 149 14.44 1.82 21.84
N PRO A 150 13.46 0.91 21.79
CA PRO A 150 13.58 -0.41 22.42
C PRO A 150 14.87 -1.14 21.98
N PRO A 151 15.40 -2.07 22.79
CA PRO A 151 16.59 -2.84 22.41
C PRO A 151 16.43 -3.54 21.05
N ALA A 152 17.50 -3.53 20.25
CA ALA A 152 17.50 -4.13 18.91
C ALA A 152 17.25 -5.65 18.94
N VAL A 153 17.55 -6.31 20.06
CA VAL A 153 17.30 -7.73 20.29
C VAL A 153 16.60 -7.89 21.64
N ALA A 154 15.49 -8.63 21.67
CA ALA A 154 14.82 -8.98 22.89
C ALA A 154 15.45 -10.23 23.50
N GLU A 155 16.26 -10.05 24.54
CA GLU A 155 16.94 -11.15 25.22
C GLU A 155 15.94 -12.10 25.92
N ARG A 156 16.23 -13.41 25.87
CA ARG A 156 15.40 -14.48 26.45
C ARG A 156 16.11 -15.30 27.52
N CYS A 157 17.42 -15.17 27.61
CA CYS A 157 18.28 -15.79 28.62
C CYS A 157 19.51 -14.89 28.84
N SER A 158 20.30 -15.19 29.88
CA SER A 158 21.59 -14.53 30.07
C SER A 158 22.57 -14.90 28.96
N GLU A 159 23.67 -14.16 28.84
CA GLU A 159 24.69 -14.44 27.83
C GLU A 159 25.26 -15.86 27.96
N GLU A 160 25.45 -16.34 29.19
CA GLU A 160 25.98 -17.67 29.50
C GLU A 160 24.99 -18.79 29.12
N GLY A 161 23.69 -18.50 29.10
CA GLY A 161 22.65 -19.44 28.69
C GLY A 161 22.52 -19.62 27.18
N ARG A 162 23.24 -18.83 26.37
CA ARG A 162 23.14 -18.87 24.90
C ARG A 162 23.91 -20.05 24.32
N LEU A 163 23.21 -20.86 23.52
CA LEU A 163 23.83 -21.88 22.69
C LEU A 163 24.35 -21.25 21.38
N ARG A 164 25.67 -21.09 21.24
CA ARG A 164 26.30 -20.49 20.06
C ARG A 164 26.33 -21.49 18.90
N LEU A 165 25.83 -21.08 17.74
CA LEU A 165 25.87 -21.89 16.51
C LEU A 165 27.21 -21.69 15.76
N PRO A 166 27.76 -22.74 15.11
CA PRO A 166 28.95 -22.60 14.28
C PRO A 166 28.68 -21.74 13.04
N ARG A 167 29.69 -21.00 12.58
CA ARG A 167 29.63 -20.22 11.33
C ARG A 167 30.21 -21.06 10.18
N GLY A 168 29.51 -21.12 9.05
CA GLY A 168 29.99 -21.75 7.82
C GLY A 168 30.95 -20.86 7.02
N GLN A 169 31.55 -21.42 5.97
CA GLN A 169 32.31 -20.66 4.98
C GLN A 169 31.35 -19.82 4.12
N ALA A 170 31.72 -18.57 3.87
CA ALA A 170 30.94 -17.68 3.02
C ALA A 170 30.95 -18.16 1.55
N SER A 171 29.80 -18.05 0.89
CA SER A 171 29.58 -18.31 -0.53
C SER A 171 29.27 -17.02 -1.29
N ASP A 172 29.22 -17.08 -2.62
CA ASP A 172 28.80 -15.96 -3.47
C ASP A 172 27.40 -15.43 -3.10
N PHE A 173 26.52 -16.32 -2.62
CA PHE A 173 25.21 -15.92 -2.14
C PHE A 173 25.28 -15.14 -0.82
N ASP A 174 26.17 -15.51 0.10
CA ASP A 174 26.39 -14.76 1.33
C ASP A 174 26.99 -13.37 1.03
N ASP A 175 27.89 -13.29 0.05
CA ASP A 175 28.44 -12.01 -0.41
C ASP A 175 27.37 -11.15 -1.10
N LEU A 176 26.45 -11.74 -1.88
CA LEU A 176 25.30 -11.04 -2.44
C LEU A 176 24.39 -10.47 -1.34
N LEU A 177 24.08 -11.27 -0.32
CA LEU A 177 23.30 -10.83 0.84
C LEU A 177 23.99 -9.69 1.60
N GLY A 178 25.32 -9.76 1.74
CA GLY A 178 26.14 -8.74 2.39
C GLY A 178 26.24 -7.42 1.59
N ARG A 179 26.25 -7.48 0.26
CA ARG A 179 26.27 -6.29 -0.62
C ARG A 179 24.90 -5.63 -0.78
N ARG A 180 23.82 -6.36 -0.55
CA ARG A 180 22.46 -5.81 -0.69
C ARG A 180 22.28 -4.64 0.29
N THR A 181 21.93 -3.48 -0.23
CA THR A 181 21.67 -2.24 0.52
C THR A 181 20.50 -1.48 -0.11
N THR A 182 19.85 -0.60 0.67
CA THR A 182 18.81 0.29 0.15
C THR A 182 19.45 1.51 -0.50
N CYS A 183 19.19 1.70 -1.79
CA CYS A 183 19.66 2.84 -2.57
C CYS A 183 18.76 4.06 -2.37
N ARG A 184 19.39 5.20 -2.10
CA ARG A 184 18.81 6.56 -1.99
C ARG A 184 19.56 7.57 -2.86
N ASN A 185 20.54 7.11 -3.63
CA ASN A 185 21.37 7.93 -4.51
C ASN A 185 21.35 7.30 -5.91
N PHE A 186 20.32 7.60 -6.69
CA PHE A 186 20.22 7.18 -8.08
C PHE A 186 20.85 8.22 -9.00
N ASP A 187 21.53 7.76 -10.05
CA ASP A 187 22.09 8.61 -11.10
C ASP A 187 20.97 9.15 -12.01
N PRO A 188 20.71 10.47 -12.01
CA PRO A 188 19.64 11.04 -12.83
C PRO A 188 20.02 11.16 -14.32
N ALA A 189 21.32 11.16 -14.65
CA ALA A 189 21.80 11.38 -16.01
C ALA A 189 21.91 10.06 -16.81
N ARG A 190 22.07 8.93 -16.13
CA ARG A 190 22.26 7.64 -16.79
C ARG A 190 20.96 6.89 -17.03
N ALA A 191 20.68 6.59 -18.30
CA ALA A 191 19.58 5.71 -18.70
C ALA A 191 19.90 4.25 -18.40
N LEU A 192 18.86 3.47 -18.09
CA LEU A 192 18.98 2.02 -17.92
C LEU A 192 18.87 1.33 -19.29
N PRO A 193 19.83 0.49 -19.70
CA PRO A 193 19.67 -0.34 -20.89
C PRO A 193 18.43 -1.23 -20.82
N ILE A 194 17.66 -1.33 -21.91
CA ILE A 194 16.42 -2.13 -21.96
C ILE A 194 16.65 -3.60 -21.58
N LEU A 195 17.82 -4.16 -21.90
CA LEU A 195 18.17 -5.53 -21.53
C LEU A 195 18.32 -5.72 -20.02
N LEU A 196 18.78 -4.70 -19.29
CA LEU A 196 18.83 -4.74 -17.83
C LEU A 196 17.44 -4.58 -17.22
N LEU A 197 16.57 -3.75 -17.80
CA LEU A 197 15.16 -3.70 -17.42
C LEU A 197 14.50 -5.08 -17.59
N ALA A 198 14.62 -5.68 -18.78
CA ALA A 198 14.08 -7.01 -19.07
C ALA A 198 14.60 -8.03 -18.06
N ARG A 199 15.92 -8.08 -17.82
CA ARG A 199 16.51 -9.03 -16.87
C ARG A 199 16.03 -8.82 -15.43
N MET A 200 15.82 -7.58 -14.99
CA MET A 200 15.25 -7.26 -13.68
C MET A 200 13.83 -7.80 -13.54
N LEU A 201 12.97 -7.52 -14.52
CA LEU A 201 11.57 -7.97 -14.51
C LEU A 201 11.46 -9.50 -14.63
N GLU A 202 12.32 -10.11 -15.44
CA GLU A 202 12.41 -11.55 -15.58
C GLU A 202 12.70 -12.24 -14.24
N ARG A 203 13.73 -11.76 -13.53
CA ARG A 203 14.17 -12.33 -12.25
C ARG A 203 13.17 -12.11 -11.13
N ALA A 204 12.53 -10.95 -11.07
CA ALA A 204 11.66 -10.58 -9.97
C ALA A 204 10.20 -11.03 -10.15
N PHE A 205 9.63 -10.90 -11.36
CA PHE A 205 8.18 -10.95 -11.54
C PHE A 205 7.69 -12.01 -12.53
N SER A 206 8.57 -12.53 -13.40
CA SER A 206 8.19 -13.49 -14.44
C SER A 206 7.66 -14.82 -13.88
N ALA A 207 6.74 -15.42 -14.62
CA ALA A 207 6.35 -16.80 -14.43
C ALA A 207 7.43 -17.71 -15.02
N GLN A 208 7.99 -18.59 -14.18
CA GLN A 208 8.97 -19.60 -14.60
C GLN A 208 8.28 -20.84 -15.20
N ALA A 209 7.08 -21.14 -14.70
CA ALA A 209 6.22 -22.19 -15.23
C ALA A 209 4.76 -21.87 -14.89
N GLN A 210 3.84 -22.59 -15.53
CA GLN A 210 2.43 -22.58 -15.18
C GLN A 210 1.91 -24.01 -15.03
N TRP A 211 1.01 -24.21 -14.07
CA TRP A 211 0.19 -25.40 -13.97
C TRP A 211 -1.25 -25.01 -14.31
N ARG A 212 -1.83 -25.70 -15.31
CA ARG A 212 -3.17 -25.42 -15.82
C ARG A 212 -4.05 -26.63 -15.54
N LEU A 213 -5.11 -26.44 -14.76
CA LEU A 213 -6.14 -27.45 -14.55
C LEU A 213 -7.22 -27.33 -15.64
N ASP A 214 -7.62 -26.09 -15.96
CA ASP A 214 -8.61 -25.75 -16.99
C ASP A 214 -8.29 -24.38 -17.61
N THR A 215 -9.12 -23.90 -18.54
CA THR A 215 -9.07 -22.59 -19.20
C THR A 215 -9.02 -21.42 -18.20
N ASP A 216 -9.81 -21.47 -17.13
CA ASP A 216 -9.93 -20.43 -16.10
C ASP A 216 -9.06 -20.67 -14.86
N THR A 217 -8.55 -21.89 -14.70
CA THR A 217 -7.85 -22.34 -13.49
C THR A 217 -6.38 -22.59 -13.80
N VAL A 218 -5.60 -21.51 -13.72
CA VAL A 218 -4.15 -21.48 -13.95
C VAL A 218 -3.42 -21.03 -12.71
N PHE A 219 -2.33 -21.70 -12.34
CA PHE A 219 -1.43 -21.33 -11.26
C PHE A 219 -0.03 -21.08 -11.81
N LEU A 220 0.61 -20.03 -11.31
CA LEU A 220 1.96 -19.65 -11.75
C LEU A 220 2.98 -20.16 -10.75
N LYS A 221 4.14 -20.58 -11.26
CA LYS A 221 5.35 -20.77 -10.47
C LYS A 221 6.26 -19.59 -10.76
N LYS A 222 6.47 -18.71 -9.77
CA LYS A 222 7.45 -17.61 -9.83
C LYS A 222 8.66 -17.91 -8.94
N GLY A 223 9.70 -17.08 -9.07
CA GLY A 223 10.91 -17.16 -8.25
C GLY A 223 10.67 -16.86 -6.77
N SER A 224 9.73 -15.97 -6.45
CA SER A 224 9.28 -15.69 -5.08
C SER A 224 8.13 -16.60 -4.67
N PRO A 225 8.01 -17.03 -3.40
CA PRO A 225 6.85 -17.78 -2.92
C PRO A 225 5.59 -16.91 -2.84
N SER A 226 4.42 -17.55 -2.88
CA SER A 226 3.12 -16.90 -2.70
C SER A 226 2.18 -17.76 -1.87
N GLY A 227 1.35 -17.12 -1.02
CA GLY A 227 0.30 -17.78 -0.25
C GLY A 227 -0.61 -18.64 -1.14
N GLY A 228 -0.52 -19.97 -0.99
CA GLY A 228 -1.30 -20.91 -1.78
C GLY A 228 -0.94 -20.96 -3.27
N GLY A 229 0.18 -20.36 -3.69
CA GLY A 229 0.64 -20.31 -5.09
C GLY A 229 -0.21 -19.40 -5.99
N LEU A 230 -0.90 -18.40 -5.42
CA LEU A 230 -1.91 -17.62 -6.13
C LEU A 230 -1.33 -16.42 -6.89
N HIS A 231 -0.21 -15.88 -6.42
CA HIS A 231 0.52 -14.73 -6.98
C HIS A 231 -0.40 -13.53 -7.28
N PRO A 232 -1.01 -12.91 -6.26
CA PRO A 232 -1.96 -11.81 -6.45
C PRO A 232 -1.30 -10.46 -6.77
N ILE A 233 0.03 -10.34 -6.67
CA ILE A 233 0.74 -9.08 -6.89
C ILE A 233 1.11 -8.93 -8.38
N GLU A 234 0.60 -7.86 -8.98
CA GLU A 234 0.96 -7.34 -10.29
C GLU A 234 2.04 -6.26 -10.17
N ALA A 235 2.79 -6.05 -11.25
CA ALA A 235 3.86 -5.07 -11.32
C ALA A 235 3.51 -3.99 -12.36
N HIS A 236 3.14 -2.80 -11.86
CA HIS A 236 2.95 -1.61 -12.69
C HIS A 236 4.18 -0.73 -12.60
N LEU A 237 4.72 -0.32 -13.74
CA LEU A 237 5.97 0.38 -13.85
C LEU A 237 5.72 1.86 -14.14
N LEU A 238 6.43 2.72 -13.41
CA LEU A 238 6.64 4.11 -13.81
C LEU A 238 8.06 4.18 -14.39
N VAL A 239 8.15 4.14 -15.71
CA VAL A 239 9.43 4.18 -16.44
C VAL A 239 9.82 5.62 -16.67
N GLN A 240 10.98 6.02 -16.12
CA GLN A 240 11.48 7.39 -16.29
C GLN A 240 12.56 7.48 -17.36
N ARG A 241 13.55 6.58 -17.32
CA ARG A 241 14.79 6.67 -18.12
C ARG A 241 15.31 5.29 -18.49
N VAL A 242 14.81 4.75 -19.60
CA VAL A 242 15.22 3.46 -20.15
C VAL A 242 15.55 3.63 -21.63
N GLU A 243 16.70 3.12 -22.07
CA GLU A 243 17.12 3.21 -23.47
C GLU A 243 16.14 2.46 -24.37
N GLY A 244 15.65 3.11 -25.44
CA GLY A 244 14.72 2.47 -26.39
C GLY A 244 13.29 2.25 -25.86
N LEU A 245 12.94 2.78 -24.68
CA LEU A 245 11.58 2.74 -24.13
C LEU A 245 11.14 4.14 -23.71
N ALA A 246 9.98 4.57 -24.20
CA ALA A 246 9.46 5.89 -23.88
C ALA A 246 9.12 6.00 -22.37
N PRO A 247 9.40 7.13 -21.71
CA PRO A 247 8.93 7.37 -20.35
C PRO A 247 7.40 7.26 -20.29
N GLY A 248 6.87 6.55 -19.30
CA GLY A 248 5.45 6.25 -19.23
C GLY A 248 5.07 5.26 -18.15
N ALA A 249 3.77 4.95 -18.09
CA ALA A 249 3.22 3.89 -17.25
C ALA A 249 3.05 2.60 -18.06
N TYR A 250 3.44 1.46 -17.48
CA TYR A 250 3.34 0.15 -18.12
C TYR A 250 2.88 -0.90 -17.12
N HIS A 251 2.19 -1.94 -17.57
CA HIS A 251 1.94 -3.16 -16.80
C HIS A 251 2.87 -4.26 -17.30
N TYR A 252 3.50 -5.02 -16.41
CA TYR A 252 4.35 -6.15 -16.79
C TYR A 252 3.54 -7.44 -16.89
N HIS A 253 3.47 -8.01 -18.09
CA HIS A 253 2.81 -9.29 -18.33
C HIS A 253 3.78 -10.45 -18.00
N PRO A 254 3.51 -11.24 -16.92
CA PRO A 254 4.51 -12.16 -16.37
C PRO A 254 4.68 -13.46 -17.17
N LEU A 255 3.74 -13.80 -18.06
CA LEU A 255 3.81 -15.02 -18.87
C LEU A 255 4.58 -14.78 -20.18
N ASP A 256 4.30 -13.66 -20.84
CA ASP A 256 4.90 -13.34 -22.14
C ASP A 256 6.20 -12.53 -21.99
N HIS A 257 6.59 -12.21 -20.76
CA HIS A 257 7.73 -11.35 -20.47
C HIS A 257 7.67 -10.04 -21.28
N ALA A 258 6.53 -9.35 -21.20
CA ALA A 258 6.20 -8.20 -22.03
C ALA A 258 5.76 -6.99 -21.19
N LEU A 259 5.88 -5.80 -21.77
CA LEU A 259 5.32 -4.57 -21.22
C LEU A 259 4.07 -4.18 -22.00
N GLU A 260 2.97 -4.01 -21.28
CA GLU A 260 1.71 -3.49 -21.80
C GLU A 260 1.68 -1.98 -21.50
N PRO A 261 1.70 -1.10 -22.53
CA PRO A 261 1.61 0.33 -22.30
C PRO A 261 0.24 0.68 -21.72
N LEU A 262 0.23 1.45 -20.63
CA LEU A 262 -0.98 1.98 -20.02
C LEU A 262 -1.31 3.36 -20.60
N PRO A 263 -2.55 3.84 -20.42
CA PRO A 263 -2.88 5.24 -20.70
C PRO A 263 -1.88 6.18 -20.03
N ALA A 264 -1.52 7.26 -20.72
CA ALA A 264 -0.61 8.25 -20.16
C ALA A 264 -1.23 8.84 -18.87
N PRO A 265 -0.49 8.84 -17.74
CA PRO A 265 -0.94 9.51 -16.53
C PRO A 265 -1.22 11.00 -16.79
N ALA A 266 -2.12 11.58 -16.01
CA ALA A 266 -2.39 13.01 -16.07
C ALA A 266 -1.20 13.82 -15.55
N MET A 267 -0.49 13.28 -14.54
CA MET A 267 0.76 13.84 -14.04
C MET A 267 1.95 13.46 -14.93
N PRO A 268 2.90 14.38 -15.18
CA PRO A 268 4.20 14.02 -15.74
C PRO A 268 4.88 12.93 -14.91
N ILE A 269 5.53 11.97 -15.57
CA ILE A 269 6.12 10.80 -14.89
C ILE A 269 7.06 11.14 -13.72
N PRO A 270 7.97 12.13 -13.80
CA PRO A 270 8.81 12.49 -12.65
C PRO A 270 8.02 13.03 -11.44
N GLU A 271 6.92 13.75 -11.70
CA GLU A 271 6.04 14.25 -10.66
C GLU A 271 5.25 13.10 -10.02
N LEU A 272 4.68 12.22 -10.84
CA LEU A 272 4.00 11.02 -10.37
C LEU A 272 4.93 10.13 -9.56
N ALA A 273 6.18 9.94 -9.99
CA ALA A 273 7.16 9.16 -9.24
C ALA A 273 7.41 9.74 -7.83
N ARG A 274 7.46 11.08 -7.70
CA ARG A 274 7.59 11.76 -6.40
C ARG A 274 6.35 11.63 -5.53
N VAL A 275 5.16 11.82 -6.11
CA VAL A 275 3.88 11.66 -5.40
C VAL A 275 3.71 10.21 -4.95
N ALA A 276 4.02 9.24 -5.81
CA ALA A 276 3.89 7.82 -5.52
C ALA A 276 4.67 7.40 -4.27
N VAL A 277 5.85 7.99 -4.02
CA VAL A 277 6.66 7.71 -2.82
C VAL A 277 6.50 8.77 -1.73
N ALA A 278 5.36 9.46 -1.67
CA ALA A 278 5.03 10.44 -0.63
C ALA A 278 6.15 11.45 -0.35
N GLY A 279 6.72 12.04 -1.42
CA GLY A 279 7.74 13.09 -1.29
C GLY A 279 9.16 12.61 -1.00
N GLN A 280 9.40 11.29 -0.87
CA GLN A 280 10.74 10.69 -0.71
C GLN A 280 11.58 10.87 -1.99
N HIS A 281 12.13 12.08 -2.19
CA HIS A 281 12.83 12.51 -3.40
C HIS A 281 14.02 11.62 -3.76
N TRP A 282 14.68 11.03 -2.75
CA TRP A 282 15.77 10.06 -2.95
C TRP A 282 15.33 8.72 -3.58
N PHE A 283 14.06 8.35 -3.46
CA PHE A 283 13.48 7.18 -4.14
C PHE A 283 12.87 7.55 -5.50
N ALA A 284 12.26 8.73 -5.59
CA ALA A 284 11.71 9.27 -6.84
C ALA A 284 12.76 9.39 -7.94
N GLY A 285 14.05 9.44 -7.59
CA GLY A 285 15.17 9.47 -8.53
C GLY A 285 15.44 8.15 -9.28
N ALA A 286 14.85 7.01 -8.91
CA ALA A 286 15.12 5.73 -9.60
C ALA A 286 14.70 5.75 -11.08
N GLN A 287 15.47 5.10 -11.96
CA GLN A 287 15.17 5.03 -13.40
C GLN A 287 13.83 4.34 -13.69
N VAL A 288 13.46 3.37 -12.86
CA VAL A 288 12.19 2.64 -12.92
C VAL A 288 11.65 2.46 -11.50
N LEU A 289 10.40 2.87 -11.29
CA LEU A 289 9.64 2.52 -10.09
C LEU A 289 8.66 1.41 -10.46
N VAL A 290 8.40 0.51 -9.52
CA VAL A 290 7.45 -0.59 -9.66
C VAL A 290 6.44 -0.49 -8.52
N VAL A 291 5.21 -0.14 -8.85
CA VAL A 291 4.05 -0.24 -7.96
C VAL A 291 3.67 -1.72 -7.85
N LEU A 292 3.79 -2.27 -6.66
CA LEU A 292 3.31 -3.61 -6.33
C LEU A 292 1.82 -3.51 -6.00
N ALA A 293 0.97 -3.80 -6.99
CA ALA A 293 -0.48 -3.73 -6.87
C ALA A 293 -1.07 -5.12 -6.62
N ALA A 294 -1.95 -5.26 -5.63
CA ALA A 294 -2.55 -6.53 -5.28
C ALA A 294 -3.94 -6.69 -5.88
N ARG A 295 -4.12 -7.67 -6.76
CA ARG A 295 -5.43 -8.16 -7.20
C ARG A 295 -6.05 -9.02 -6.12
N PHE A 296 -6.84 -8.43 -5.24
CA PHE A 296 -7.33 -9.09 -4.03
C PHE A 296 -8.19 -10.32 -4.32
N GLY A 297 -9.09 -10.23 -5.30
CA GLY A 297 -9.93 -11.35 -5.73
C GLY A 297 -9.15 -12.61 -6.10
N ARG A 298 -7.92 -12.48 -6.61
CA ARG A 298 -7.04 -13.61 -6.94
C ARG A 298 -6.67 -14.43 -5.71
N CYS A 299 -6.38 -13.76 -4.59
CA CYS A 299 -6.07 -14.42 -3.32
C CYS A 299 -7.35 -14.87 -2.60
N PHE A 300 -8.36 -14.00 -2.59
CA PHE A 300 -9.56 -14.17 -1.78
C PHE A 300 -10.53 -15.17 -2.38
N TRP A 301 -10.45 -15.47 -3.69
CA TRP A 301 -11.16 -16.59 -4.30
C TRP A 301 -10.96 -17.92 -3.55
N LYS A 302 -9.73 -18.20 -3.08
CA LYS A 302 -9.41 -19.36 -2.24
C LYS A 302 -9.62 -19.09 -0.75
N TYR A 303 -9.20 -17.91 -0.27
CA TYR A 303 -9.25 -17.55 1.14
C TYR A 303 -10.39 -16.56 1.44
N ARG A 304 -11.62 -16.96 1.07
CA ARG A 304 -12.83 -16.11 1.13
C ARG A 304 -13.13 -15.65 2.53
N GLN A 305 -13.29 -14.34 2.72
CA GLN A 305 -13.65 -13.70 3.99
C GLN A 305 -12.76 -14.15 5.17
N HIS A 306 -11.51 -14.54 4.88
CA HIS A 306 -10.63 -15.16 5.87
C HIS A 306 -9.68 -14.11 6.49
N PRO A 307 -9.52 -14.07 7.83
CA PRO A 307 -8.64 -13.10 8.53
C PRO A 307 -7.13 -13.19 8.21
N LYS A 308 -6.70 -14.18 7.42
CA LYS A 308 -5.28 -14.41 7.08
C LYS A 308 -4.98 -14.02 5.64
N ALA A 309 -5.99 -13.81 4.80
CA ALA A 309 -5.82 -13.61 3.38
C ALA A 309 -5.04 -12.33 3.09
N TYR A 310 -5.42 -11.20 3.71
CA TYR A 310 -4.71 -9.93 3.55
C TYR A 310 -3.25 -10.02 4.00
N ARG A 311 -2.96 -10.76 5.09
CA ARG A 311 -1.57 -11.00 5.54
C ARG A 311 -0.76 -11.77 4.51
N ALA A 312 -1.37 -12.77 3.86
CA ALA A 312 -0.70 -13.52 2.80
C ALA A 312 -0.37 -12.61 1.61
N VAL A 313 -1.30 -11.73 1.20
CA VAL A 313 -1.06 -10.72 0.15
C VAL A 313 0.12 -9.80 0.53
N THR A 314 0.17 -9.29 1.77
CA THR A 314 1.28 -8.44 2.23
C THR A 314 2.62 -9.18 2.21
N MET A 315 2.66 -10.46 2.62
CA MET A 315 3.89 -11.26 2.54
C MET A 315 4.36 -11.47 1.09
N ASP A 316 3.44 -11.69 0.16
CA ASP A 316 3.77 -11.87 -1.26
C ASP A 316 4.47 -10.63 -1.83
N ALA A 317 4.02 -9.42 -1.49
CA ALA A 317 4.70 -8.18 -1.88
C ALA A 317 6.11 -8.09 -1.26
N GLY A 318 6.26 -8.47 0.01
CA GLY A 318 7.56 -8.51 0.68
C GLY A 318 8.54 -9.50 0.03
N HIS A 319 8.08 -10.70 -0.33
CA HIS A 319 8.91 -11.68 -1.03
C HIS A 319 9.41 -11.16 -2.39
N LEU A 320 8.52 -10.54 -3.17
CA LEU A 320 8.87 -9.95 -4.47
C LEU A 320 9.87 -8.80 -4.30
N SER A 321 9.68 -7.93 -3.30
CA SER A 321 10.61 -6.83 -3.03
C SER A 321 12.03 -7.33 -2.72
N GLN A 322 12.16 -8.42 -1.95
CA GLN A 322 13.47 -8.99 -1.64
C GLN A 322 14.10 -9.64 -2.86
N THR A 323 13.33 -10.33 -3.70
CA THR A 323 13.84 -10.87 -4.97
C THR A 323 14.30 -9.75 -5.89
N LEU A 324 13.58 -8.62 -5.96
CA LEU A 324 14.00 -7.42 -6.69
C LEU A 324 15.31 -6.85 -6.15
N TYR A 325 15.47 -6.73 -4.83
CA TYR A 325 16.72 -6.29 -4.21
C TYR A 325 17.91 -7.16 -4.61
N LEU A 326 17.77 -8.48 -4.52
CA LEU A 326 18.83 -9.41 -4.86
C LEU A 326 19.15 -9.38 -6.36
N ALA A 327 18.14 -9.30 -7.21
CA ALA A 327 18.33 -9.16 -8.65
C ALA A 327 19.08 -7.86 -9.01
N ALA A 328 18.72 -6.74 -8.39
CA ALA A 328 19.38 -5.46 -8.61
C ALA A 328 20.85 -5.51 -8.14
N THR A 329 21.08 -6.03 -6.93
CA THR A 329 22.41 -6.12 -6.33
C THR A 329 23.34 -7.01 -7.16
N ASP A 330 22.82 -8.13 -7.69
CA ASP A 330 23.56 -9.02 -8.60
C ASP A 330 23.93 -8.33 -9.92
N LEU A 331 23.04 -7.48 -10.46
CA LEU A 331 23.29 -6.70 -11.67
C LEU A 331 24.08 -5.40 -11.44
N GLY A 332 24.52 -5.13 -10.21
CA GLY A 332 25.23 -3.89 -9.86
C GLY A 332 24.35 -2.63 -9.86
N LEU A 333 23.04 -2.80 -9.72
CA LEU A 333 22.06 -1.72 -9.62
C LEU A 333 21.72 -1.42 -8.16
N GLY A 334 21.31 -0.17 -7.90
CA GLY A 334 20.64 0.21 -6.66
C GLY A 334 19.17 -0.20 -6.68
N ALA A 335 18.60 -0.50 -5.52
CA ALA A 335 17.17 -0.77 -5.37
C ALA A 335 16.61 -0.20 -4.06
N PHE A 336 15.29 0.03 -4.03
CA PHE A 336 14.55 0.37 -2.82
C PHE A 336 13.18 -0.32 -2.74
N VAL A 337 12.58 -0.30 -1.55
CA VAL A 337 11.15 -0.51 -1.33
C VAL A 337 10.66 0.48 -0.27
N THR A 338 9.44 0.99 -0.43
CA THR A 338 8.78 1.83 0.58
C THR A 338 7.28 1.53 0.63
N CYS A 339 6.72 1.59 1.83
CA CYS A 339 5.27 1.55 2.08
C CYS A 339 4.72 2.93 2.46
N ALA A 340 5.57 3.95 2.58
CA ALA A 340 5.14 5.34 2.69
C ALA A 340 4.85 5.85 1.28
N ILE A 341 3.64 5.60 0.80
CA ILE A 341 3.21 5.84 -0.58
C ILE A 341 1.87 6.57 -0.59
N ASN A 342 1.54 7.27 -1.67
CA ASN A 342 0.22 7.86 -1.86
C ASN A 342 -0.66 6.94 -2.72
N GLU A 343 -1.29 5.94 -2.10
CA GLU A 343 -2.09 4.94 -2.82
C GLU A 343 -3.25 5.57 -3.59
N VAL A 344 -3.93 6.58 -3.03
CA VAL A 344 -5.04 7.28 -3.71
C VAL A 344 -4.58 7.92 -5.01
N ASP A 345 -3.42 8.54 -5.02
CA ASP A 345 -2.89 9.19 -6.21
C ASP A 345 -2.37 8.17 -7.23
N ILE A 346 -1.64 7.15 -6.78
CA ILE A 346 -1.15 6.06 -7.65
C ILE A 346 -2.32 5.37 -8.36
N GLU A 347 -3.33 4.95 -7.60
CA GLU A 347 -4.47 4.21 -8.14
C GLU A 347 -5.29 5.04 -9.11
N ARG A 348 -5.45 6.34 -8.85
CA ARG A 348 -6.12 7.26 -9.78
C ARG A 348 -5.36 7.39 -11.10
N GLU A 349 -4.04 7.59 -11.04
CA GLU A 349 -3.19 7.80 -12.23
C GLU A 349 -3.02 6.51 -13.05
N LEU A 350 -3.10 5.33 -12.40
CA LEU A 350 -3.04 4.02 -13.05
C LEU A 350 -4.43 3.40 -13.32
N ALA A 351 -5.51 4.13 -13.04
CA ALA A 351 -6.90 3.66 -13.18
C ALA A 351 -7.21 2.33 -12.46
N LEU A 352 -6.63 2.15 -11.26
CA LEU A 352 -6.81 0.98 -10.42
C LEU A 352 -8.03 1.15 -9.50
N ASP A 353 -8.78 0.06 -9.31
CA ASP A 353 -9.93 0.05 -8.41
C ASP A 353 -9.50 -0.37 -6.99
N PRO A 354 -9.69 0.47 -5.97
CA PRO A 354 -9.08 0.30 -4.65
C PRO A 354 -9.52 -0.94 -3.86
N LEU A 355 -10.57 -1.63 -4.30
CA LEU A 355 -11.05 -2.86 -3.66
C LEU A 355 -10.77 -4.10 -4.50
N GLY A 356 -10.59 -3.95 -5.82
CA GLY A 356 -10.19 -5.03 -6.71
C GLY A 356 -8.68 -5.16 -6.88
N GLU A 357 -8.00 -4.05 -7.16
CA GLU A 357 -6.55 -3.96 -7.37
C GLU A 357 -5.98 -2.68 -6.77
N ALA A 358 -5.16 -2.78 -5.72
CA ALA A 358 -4.65 -1.59 -5.01
C ALA A 358 -3.15 -1.65 -4.77
N ALA A 359 -2.51 -0.48 -4.72
CA ALA A 359 -1.09 -0.36 -4.42
C ALA A 359 -0.81 -0.76 -2.96
N LEU A 360 0.23 -1.56 -2.73
CA LEU A 360 0.67 -1.95 -1.37
C LEU A 360 2.05 -1.43 -1.00
N ALA A 361 2.92 -1.30 -2.01
CA ALA A 361 4.28 -0.79 -1.85
C ALA A 361 4.79 -0.30 -3.20
N VAL A 362 5.80 0.56 -3.16
CA VAL A 362 6.56 0.94 -4.35
C VAL A 362 7.99 0.47 -4.16
N CYS A 363 8.47 -0.31 -5.12
CA CYS A 363 9.88 -0.59 -5.30
C CYS A 363 10.47 0.32 -6.37
N GLY A 364 11.79 0.36 -6.47
CA GLY A 364 12.43 0.93 -7.64
C GLY A 364 13.87 0.47 -7.77
N PHE A 365 14.42 0.62 -8.96
CA PHE A 365 15.78 0.22 -9.26
C PHE A 365 16.39 1.07 -10.38
N GLY A 366 17.72 1.02 -10.45
CA GLY A 366 18.50 1.65 -11.50
C GLY A 366 19.93 1.94 -11.08
N TRP A 367 20.62 2.81 -11.82
CA TRP A 367 22.02 3.08 -11.54
C TRP A 367 22.18 3.87 -10.27
N ARG A 368 23.05 3.37 -9.38
CA ARG A 368 23.54 4.10 -8.23
C ARG A 368 24.48 5.21 -8.72
N ALA A 369 24.36 6.40 -8.13
CA ALA A 369 25.27 7.51 -8.40
C ALA A 369 26.66 7.24 -7.81
N ASP A 370 27.68 7.92 -8.33
CA ASP A 370 29.07 7.77 -7.87
C ASP A 370 29.33 8.41 -6.50
N ALA A 371 28.41 9.27 -6.02
CA ALA A 371 28.52 9.97 -4.75
C ALA A 371 27.28 9.79 -3.87
N MET A 372 27.50 9.69 -2.55
CA MET A 372 26.44 9.60 -1.56
C MET A 372 26.05 11.00 -1.10
N HIS A 373 24.85 11.45 -1.48
CA HIS A 373 24.24 12.71 -1.04
C HIS A 373 23.17 12.46 0.04
N ASN A 374 22.44 11.36 -0.09
CA ASN A 374 21.46 10.88 0.88
C ASN A 374 22.05 9.71 1.66
N ALA A 375 21.91 9.71 2.99
CA ALA A 375 22.46 8.66 3.83
C ALA A 375 21.80 7.30 3.54
N GLU A 376 22.64 6.29 3.28
CA GLU A 376 22.24 4.90 3.10
C GLU A 376 22.75 4.02 4.23
N PHE A 377 21.94 3.05 4.65
CA PHE A 377 22.32 2.15 5.72
C PHE A 377 23.25 1.04 5.21
N ASP A 378 24.56 1.28 5.28
CA ASP A 378 25.64 0.34 4.93
C ASP A 378 26.74 0.34 6.01
N PRO A 379 26.44 -0.13 7.24
CA PRO A 379 27.42 -0.13 8.33
C PRO A 379 28.63 -1.05 8.08
N ALA A 380 28.55 -1.95 7.10
CA ALA A 380 29.63 -2.87 6.75
C ALA A 380 30.53 -2.33 5.62
N GLY A 381 30.21 -1.17 5.03
CA GLY A 381 30.98 -0.54 3.94
C GLY A 381 31.10 -1.45 2.71
N ARG A 382 30.06 -2.25 2.41
CA ARG A 382 30.09 -3.23 1.30
C ARG A 382 29.68 -2.61 -0.04
N THR A 383 28.94 -1.51 -0.01
CA THR A 383 28.43 -0.79 -1.19
C THR A 383 29.18 0.52 -1.40
N TRP A 384 29.26 1.34 -0.35
CA TRP A 384 30.04 2.58 -0.38
C TRP A 384 31.42 2.29 0.21
N ALA A 385 32.47 2.39 -0.61
CA ALA A 385 33.83 2.42 -0.09
C ALA A 385 33.97 3.71 0.73
N THR A 386 33.98 3.59 2.06
CA THR A 386 33.90 4.73 2.98
C THR A 386 35.06 5.70 2.77
N PRO A 387 34.80 7.02 2.82
CA PRO A 387 35.51 7.89 3.73
C PRO A 387 34.63 8.00 4.98
N MET A 388 34.97 7.25 6.01
CA MET A 388 34.40 7.47 7.34
C MET A 388 35.13 8.68 7.91
N ALA A 389 34.42 9.79 8.11
CA ALA A 389 34.84 10.88 8.99
C ALA A 389 33.72 11.14 9.99
#